data_AF-A0A2E5M6P3-F1
#
_entry.id   AF-A0A2E5M6P3-F1
#
_cell.length_a   1.000
_cell.length_b   1.000
_cell.length_c   1.000
_cell.angle_alpha   90.00
_cell.angle_beta   90.00
_cell.angle_gamma   90.00
#
_symmetry.space_group_name_H-M   'P 1'
#
loop_
_entity.id
_entity.type
_entity.pdbx_description
1 polymer ?
#
loop_
_entity_poly.entity_id
_entity_poly.type
_entity_poly.pdbx_seq_one_letter_code
_entity_poly.pdbx_strand_id
1 'polypeptide(L)'
;MEALEVVLSGNGQELGRVASRGHIDDHFESLAALARALARYGHSLQPGHRVITGAYARTPFAEGVYRGEFDQGIGAVEVELVP
;
A
#
# COMPACT_ATOMS: atom_id res chain seq x y z
N MET A 1 -20.07 3.47 0.15
CA MET A 1 -18.68 3.60 -0.32
C MET A 1 -18.22 2.24 -0.76
N GLU A 2 -17.96 2.08 -2.06
CA GLU A 2 -17.30 0.90 -2.62
C GLU A 2 -15.88 0.82 -2.05
N ALA A 3 -15.42 -0.39 -1.76
CA ALA A 3 -14.07 -0.61 -1.26
C ALA A 3 -13.09 -0.44 -2.41
N LEU A 4 -11.98 0.27 -2.18
CA LEU A 4 -10.87 0.31 -3.14
C LEU A 4 -10.41 -1.12 -3.41
N GLU A 5 -10.36 -1.54 -4.66
CA GLU A 5 -9.76 -2.78 -5.13
C GLU A 5 -8.34 -2.51 -5.66
N VAL A 6 -7.41 -3.35 -5.25
CA VAL A 6 -6.02 -3.31 -5.67
C VAL A 6 -5.67 -4.60 -6.38
N VAL A 7 -5.18 -4.50 -7.61
CA VAL A 7 -4.65 -5.63 -8.39
C VAL A 7 -3.14 -5.53 -8.46
N LEU A 8 -2.46 -6.58 -8.05
CA LEU A 8 -1.01 -6.69 -8.09
C LEU A 8 -0.63 -7.71 -9.14
N SER A 9 0.32 -7.35 -10.00
CA SER A 9 0.87 -8.25 -11.02
C SER A 9 2.40 -8.22 -11.03
N GLY A 10 2.99 -9.34 -11.41
CA GLY A 10 4.43 -9.53 -11.58
C GLY A 10 4.67 -10.31 -12.88
N ASN A 11 5.51 -9.76 -13.77
CA ASN A 11 5.78 -10.32 -15.09
C ASN A 11 4.50 -10.62 -15.90
N GLY A 12 3.51 -9.73 -15.79
CA GLY A 12 2.21 -9.87 -16.45
C GLY A 12 1.26 -10.90 -15.82
N GLN A 13 1.65 -11.55 -14.72
CA GLN A 13 0.80 -12.50 -14.00
C GLN A 13 0.21 -11.86 -12.74
N GLU A 14 -1.09 -12.04 -12.49
CA GLU A 14 -1.74 -11.56 -11.26
C GLU A 14 -1.13 -12.30 -10.05
N LEU A 15 -0.51 -11.53 -9.15
CA LEU A 15 0.02 -12.00 -7.87
C LEU A 15 -1.06 -12.01 -6.79
N GLY A 16 -2.04 -11.12 -6.93
CA GLY A 16 -3.18 -11.07 -6.04
C GLY A 16 -4.10 -9.88 -6.33
N ARG A 17 -5.31 -9.99 -5.81
CA ARG A 17 -6.37 -8.98 -5.88
C ARG A 17 -6.97 -8.82 -4.51
N VAL A 18 -7.03 -7.58 -4.04
CA VAL A 18 -7.36 -7.29 -2.64
C VAL A 18 -8.33 -6.13 -2.58
N ALA A 19 -9.48 -6.37 -1.94
CA ALA A 19 -10.34 -5.28 -1.48
C ALA A 19 -9.72 -4.66 -0.22
N SER A 20 -9.54 -3.35 -0.22
CA SER A 20 -9.08 -2.56 0.93
C SER A 20 -9.97 -2.70 2.16
N ARG A 21 -11.28 -2.95 1.96
CA ARG A 21 -12.21 -3.19 3.07
C ARG A 21 -12.04 -4.61 3.59
N GLY A 22 -11.71 -4.74 4.87
CA GLY A 22 -11.61 -6.03 5.56
C GLY A 22 -10.26 -6.72 5.42
N HIS A 23 -9.24 -6.05 4.86
CA HIS A 23 -7.86 -6.52 4.92
C HIS A 23 -7.07 -5.83 6.05
N ILE A 24 -5.88 -6.38 6.34
CA ILE A 24 -5.13 -6.40 7.60
C ILE A 24 -5.00 -5.09 8.39
N ASP A 25 -5.16 -3.92 7.79
CA ASP A 25 -5.32 -2.68 8.54
C ASP A 25 -6.26 -1.73 7.80
N ASP A 26 -7.24 -1.16 8.50
CA ASP A 26 -7.89 0.06 8.03
C ASP A 26 -6.79 1.12 7.90
N HIS A 27 -6.55 1.63 6.69
CA HIS A 27 -5.46 2.57 6.43
C HIS A 27 -5.54 3.83 7.32
N PHE A 28 -6.74 4.24 7.73
CA PHE A 28 -6.93 5.34 8.68
C PHE A 28 -6.57 4.93 10.10
N GLU A 29 -6.83 3.68 10.49
CA GLU A 29 -6.37 3.13 11.77
C GLU A 29 -4.85 3.04 11.83
N SER A 30 -4.18 2.61 10.75
CA SER A 30 -2.70 2.61 10.68
C SER A 30 -2.12 4.00 10.86
N LEU A 31 -2.72 5.00 10.21
CA LEU A 31 -2.29 6.40 10.35
C LEU A 31 -2.48 6.91 11.78
N ALA A 32 -3.62 6.58 12.40
CA ALA A 32 -3.90 6.95 13.79
C ALA A 32 -2.95 6.23 14.77
N ALA A 33 -2.63 4.96 14.52
CA ALA A 33 -1.68 4.20 15.32
C ALA A 33 -0.27 4.79 15.24
N LEU A 34 0.19 5.17 14.04
CA LEU A 34 1.45 5.86 13.84
C LEU A 34 1.49 7.20 14.59
N ALA A 35 0.45 8.03 14.47
CA ALA A 35 0.37 9.31 15.16
C ALA A 35 0.44 9.16 16.68
N ARG A 36 -0.28 8.18 17.25
CA ARG A 36 -0.22 7.85 18.69
C ARG A 36 1.18 7.37 19.10
N ALA A 37 1.83 6.56 18.27
CA ALA A 37 3.16 6.06 18.55
C ALA A 37 4.20 7.18 18.59
N LEU A 38 4.18 8.09 17.60
CA LEU A 38 5.07 9.25 17.55
C LEU A 38 4.87 10.17 18.75
N ALA A 39 3.62 10.41 19.16
CA ALA A 39 3.30 11.27 20.29
C ALA A 39 3.92 10.79 21.62
N ARG A 40 4.04 9.47 21.83
CA ARG A 40 4.71 8.89 23.01
C ARG A 40 6.18 9.30 23.12
N TYR A 41 6.81 9.69 22.00
CA TYR A 41 8.20 10.12 21.94
C TYR A 41 8.35 11.63 21.69
N GLY A 42 7.28 12.41 21.84
CA GLY A 42 7.31 13.85 21.61
C GLY A 42 7.40 14.26 20.13
N HIS A 43 7.11 13.33 19.21
CA HIS A 43 7.07 13.58 17.77
C HIS A 43 5.63 13.65 17.25
N SER A 44 5.45 14.21 16.06
CA SER A 44 4.16 14.27 15.38
C SER A 44 4.34 14.25 13.86
N LEU A 45 3.31 13.76 13.15
CA LEU A 45 3.23 13.88 11.70
C LEU A 45 3.10 15.37 11.32
N GLN A 46 3.90 15.79 10.34
CA GLN A 46 3.92 17.18 9.89
C GLN A 46 3.22 17.31 8.53
N PRO A 47 2.67 18.51 8.22
CA PRO A 47 2.23 18.83 6.87
C PRO A 47 3.33 18.52 5.84
N GLY A 48 2.96 17.86 4.76
CA GLY A 48 3.87 17.45 3.68
C GLY A 48 4.50 16.06 3.85
N HIS A 49 4.37 15.42 5.01
CA HIS A 49 4.80 14.03 5.16
C HIS A 49 3.96 13.08 4.29
N ARG A 50 4.63 12.12 3.65
CA ARG A 50 3.99 11.01 2.91
C ARG A 50 4.11 9.74 3.76
N VAL A 51 2.99 9.07 4.00
CA VAL A 51 2.91 7.89 4.87
C VAL A 51 2.44 6.69 4.07
N ILE A 52 3.17 5.56 4.18
CA ILE A 52 2.74 4.26 3.66
C ILE A 52 1.95 3.57 4.78
N THR A 53 0.66 3.33 4.56
CA THR A 53 -0.29 2.87 5.60
C THR A 53 -0.36 1.36 5.76
N GLY A 54 0.33 0.61 4.90
CA GLY A 54 0.37 -0.85 4.93
C GLY A 54 0.66 -1.42 3.55
N ALA A 55 0.81 -2.75 3.47
CA ALA A 55 1.00 -3.48 2.22
C ALA A 55 -0.26 -4.29 1.89
N TYR A 56 -0.66 -4.31 0.62
CA TYR A 56 -1.80 -5.11 0.15
C TYR A 56 -1.44 -6.58 -0.07
N ALA A 57 -0.20 -6.90 -0.41
CA ALA A 57 0.28 -8.28 -0.50
C ALA A 57 1.77 -8.39 -0.18
N ARG A 58 2.23 -9.64 -0.12
CA ARG A 58 3.64 -9.98 0.02
C ARG A 58 4.03 -10.87 -1.16
N THR A 59 5.18 -10.59 -1.75
CA THR A 59 5.78 -11.39 -2.82
C THR A 59 7.28 -11.51 -2.57
N PRO A 60 7.93 -12.63 -2.94
CA PRO A 60 9.38 -12.71 -2.93
C PRO A 60 10.01 -11.62 -3.82
N PHE A 61 11.18 -11.13 -3.41
CA PHE A 61 11.96 -10.21 -4.22
C PHE A 61 12.70 -10.97 -5.32
N ALA A 62 12.39 -10.68 -6.58
CA ALA A 62 13.01 -11.28 -7.76
C ALA A 62 13.08 -10.24 -8.89
N GLU A 63 13.96 -10.46 -9.86
CA GLU A 63 13.99 -9.65 -11.08
C GLU A 63 12.66 -9.74 -11.84
N GLY A 64 12.26 -8.63 -12.46
CA GLY A 64 11.02 -8.57 -13.24
C GLY A 64 10.29 -7.24 -13.15
N VAL A 65 9.15 -7.18 -13.82
CA VAL A 65 8.28 -5.99 -13.85
C VAL A 65 7.08 -6.23 -12.94
N TYR A 66 6.89 -5.35 -11.96
CA TYR A 66 5.83 -5.42 -10.97
C TYR A 66 4.93 -4.20 -11.09
N ARG A 67 3.62 -4.42 -11.03
CA ARG A 67 2.63 -3.37 -11.20
C ARG A 67 1.52 -3.49 -10.17
N GLY A 68 1.19 -2.38 -9.52
CA GLY A 68 0.03 -2.24 -8.67
C GLY A 68 -0.97 -1.28 -9.28
N GLU A 69 -2.18 -1.77 -9.54
CA GLU A 69 -3.30 -0.99 -10.05
C GLU A 69 -4.30 -0.75 -8.93
N PHE A 70 -4.67 0.51 -8.76
CA PHE A 70 -5.59 0.99 -7.73
C PHE A 70 -6.82 1.54 -8.44
N ASP A 71 -7.98 0.97 -8.16
CA ASP A 71 -9.24 1.38 -8.77
C ASP A 71 -9.69 2.79 -8.30
N GLN A 72 -10.94 3.15 -8.60
CA GLN A 72 -11.53 4.45 -8.25
C GLN A 72 -10.74 5.67 -8.77
N GLY A 73 -9.97 5.49 -9.84
CA GLY A 73 -9.21 6.56 -10.49
C GLY A 73 -7.94 7.00 -9.77
N ILE A 74 -7.45 6.22 -8.79
CA ILE A 74 -6.15 6.50 -8.14
C ILE A 74 -4.99 6.28 -9.12
N GLY A 75 -5.08 5.26 -9.98
CA GLY A 75 -4.13 4.99 -11.05
C GLY A 75 -3.28 3.75 -10.78
N ALA A 76 -2.06 3.74 -11.33
CA ALA A 76 -1.18 2.59 -11.22
C ALA A 76 0.27 3.02 -10.99
N VAL A 77 1.01 2.13 -10.33
CA VAL A 77 2.45 2.23 -10.12
C VAL A 77 3.10 0.98 -10.70
N GLU A 78 4.24 1.17 -11.35
CA GLU A 78 5.07 0.11 -11.93
C GLU A 78 6.51 0.27 -11.47
N VAL A 79 7.18 -0.86 -11.24
CA VAL A 79 8.60 -0.93 -10.93
C VAL A 79 9.23 -2.10 -11.67
N GLU A 80 10.41 -1.86 -12.23
CA GLU A 80 11.26 -2.91 -12.82
C GLU A 80 12.41 -3.19 -11.86
N LEU A 81 12.58 -4.45 -11.50
CA LEU A 81 13.69 -4.94 -10.69
C LEU A 81 14.72 -5.59 -11.62
N VAL A 82 15.90 -4.98 -11.68
CA VAL A 82 17.06 -5.41 -12.47
C VAL A 82 18.23 -5.75 -11.53
N PRO A 83 19.24 -6.51 -11.99
CA PRO A 83 20.45 -6.83 -11.22
C PRO A 83 21.21 -5.61 -10.68
#